data_AF-A0A9X1KBB9-F1
#
_entry.id   AF-A0A9X1KBB9-F1
#
_cell.length_a   1.000
_cell.length_b   1.000
_cell.length_c   1.000
_cell.angle_alpha   90.00
_cell.angle_beta   90.00
_cell.angle_gamma   90.00
#
_symmetry.space_group_name_H-M   'P 1'
#
loop_
_entity.id
_entity.type
_entity.pdbx_description
1 polymer ?
#
loop_
_entity_poly.entity_id
_entity_poly.type
_entity_poly.pdbx_seq_one_letter_code
_entity_poly.pdbx_strand_id
1 'polypeptide(L)'
;MSQIQELHQQAMDLAEMAQVAKLKNHSDLASQLSRQAFEKERLAAELIAGDLAAEPTRSILYRSAATLAIDCGEIHSAEHLIAIALSGNPPTEIAEELKDLFVQINIHKYFARRGLVFDEAKLQILS
;
A
#
# COMPACT_ATOMS: atom_id res chain seq x y z
N MET A 1 6.21 14.15 -15.04
CA MET A 1 7.35 13.63 -14.25
C MET A 1 7.55 14.41 -12.96
N SER A 2 7.78 15.73 -12.97
CA SER A 2 8.09 16.49 -11.73
C SER A 2 7.01 16.37 -10.64
N GLN A 3 5.74 16.56 -10.98
CA GLN A 3 4.66 16.51 -9.99
C GLN A 3 4.46 15.12 -9.35
N ILE A 4 4.64 14.04 -10.12
CA ILE A 4 4.53 12.66 -9.60
C ILE A 4 5.66 12.40 -8.61
N GLN A 5 6.88 12.80 -8.95
CA GLN A 5 8.06 12.68 -8.10
C GLN A 5 7.91 13.52 -6.82
N GLU A 6 7.39 14.74 -6.93
CA GLU A 6 7.13 15.61 -5.76
C GLU A 6 6.09 15.00 -4.82
N LEU A 7 4.99 14.46 -5.35
CA LEU A 7 3.96 13.79 -4.54
C LEU A 7 4.52 12.55 -3.86
N HIS A 8 5.25 11.71 -4.60
CA HIS A 8 5.89 10.52 -4.06
C HIS A 8 6.89 10.88 -2.95
N GLN A 9 7.76 11.87 -3.17
CA GLN A 9 8.72 12.29 -2.14
C GLN A 9 8.02 12.80 -0.88
N GLN A 10 6.98 13.63 -1.03
CA GLN A 10 6.18 14.10 0.11
C GLN A 10 5.54 12.93 0.86
N ALA A 11 5.05 11.91 0.14
CA ALA A 11 4.48 10.73 0.77
C ALA A 11 5.53 9.97 1.59
N MET A 12 6.73 9.78 1.04
CA MET A 12 7.83 9.09 1.73
C MET A 12 8.28 9.85 2.99
N ASP A 13 8.44 11.17 2.90
CA ASP A 13 8.81 12.01 4.04
C ASP A 13 7.74 11.93 5.15
N LEU A 14 6.46 11.99 4.79
CA LEU A 14 5.34 11.87 5.74
C LEU A 14 5.27 10.47 6.36
N ALA A 15 5.52 9.42 5.58
CA ALA A 15 5.55 8.03 6.06
C ALA A 15 6.69 7.81 7.07
N GLU A 16 7.88 8.35 6.79
CA GLU A 16 9.01 8.32 7.72
C GLU A 16 8.67 9.04 9.02
N MET A 17 8.11 10.26 8.92
CA MET A 17 7.66 11.00 10.10
C MET A 17 6.58 10.24 10.89
N ALA A 18 5.66 9.57 10.21
CA ALA A 18 4.62 8.75 10.85
C ALA A 18 5.26 7.60 11.65
N GLN A 19 6.27 6.94 11.09
CA GLN A 19 6.99 5.87 11.76
C GLN A 19 7.74 6.38 13.00
N VAL A 20 8.40 7.53 12.89
CA VAL A 20 9.05 8.19 14.04
C VAL A 20 8.02 8.53 15.13
N ALA A 21 6.84 9.01 14.77
CA ALA A 21 5.76 9.28 15.72
C ALA A 21 5.24 8.00 16.40
N LYS A 22 5.11 6.88 15.67
CA LYS A 22 4.76 5.57 16.25
C LYS A 22 5.78 5.14 17.30
N LEU A 23 7.08 5.24 16.99
CA LEU A 23 8.17 4.89 17.92
C LEU A 23 8.17 5.75 19.19
N LYS A 24 7.67 6.99 19.11
CA LYS A 24 7.52 7.90 20.25
C LYS A 24 6.17 7.75 20.99
N ASN A 25 5.36 6.75 20.64
CA ASN A 25 4.02 6.52 21.17
C ASN A 25 3.04 7.69 20.93
N HIS A 26 3.27 8.49 19.89
CA HIS A 26 2.36 9.56 19.46
C HIS A 26 1.37 9.02 18.41
N SER A 27 0.44 8.17 18.83
CA SER A 27 -0.48 7.43 17.95
C SER A 27 -1.31 8.33 17.02
N ASP A 28 -1.85 9.42 17.56
CA ASP A 28 -2.74 10.30 16.80
C ASP A 28 -1.98 11.04 15.69
N LEU A 29 -0.79 11.53 16.02
CA LEU A 29 0.10 12.18 15.04
C LEU A 29 0.56 11.18 13.97
N ALA A 30 0.93 9.96 14.38
CA ALA A 30 1.30 8.91 13.46
C ALA A 30 0.17 8.57 12.47
N SER A 31 -1.07 8.48 12.95
CA SER A 31 -2.24 8.22 12.10
C SER A 31 -2.49 9.37 11.13
N GLN A 32 -2.42 10.62 11.59
CA GLN A 32 -2.58 11.80 10.73
C GLN A 32 -1.51 11.88 9.63
N LEU A 33 -0.24 11.61 9.97
CA LEU A 33 0.87 11.61 9.02
C LEU A 33 0.73 10.45 8.02
N SER A 34 0.37 9.25 8.49
CA SER A 34 0.15 8.08 7.62
C SER A 34 -0.96 8.37 6.61
N ARG A 35 -2.07 8.98 7.04
CA ARG A 35 -3.17 9.33 6.14
C ARG A 35 -2.75 10.37 5.10
N GLN A 36 -1.95 11.35 5.47
CA GLN A 36 -1.41 12.32 4.52
C GLN A 36 -0.45 11.67 3.51
N ALA A 37 0.42 10.77 3.97
CA ALA A 37 1.32 10.01 3.10
C ALA A 37 0.52 9.19 2.07
N PHE A 38 -0.50 8.47 2.55
CA PHE A 38 -1.39 7.68 1.70
C PHE A 38 -2.04 8.54 0.60
N GLU A 39 -2.63 9.68 0.94
CA GLU A 39 -3.28 10.55 -0.05
C GLU A 39 -2.31 11.05 -1.11
N LYS A 40 -1.08 11.40 -0.73
CA LYS A 40 -0.04 11.86 -1.66
C LYS A 40 0.37 10.76 -2.64
N GLU A 41 0.58 9.55 -2.13
CA GLU A 41 0.98 8.40 -2.94
C GLU A 41 -0.15 7.96 -3.88
N ARG A 42 -1.40 7.93 -3.38
CA ARG A 42 -2.59 7.65 -4.19
C ARG A 42 -2.70 8.63 -5.36
N LEU A 43 -2.56 9.93 -5.09
CA LEU A 43 -2.59 10.95 -6.15
C LEU A 43 -1.44 10.78 -7.14
N ALA A 44 -0.24 10.44 -6.68
CA ALA A 44 0.89 10.15 -7.57
C ALA A 44 0.59 8.97 -8.52
N ALA A 45 0.02 7.89 -7.98
CA ALA A 45 -0.38 6.72 -8.75
C ALA A 45 -1.51 7.02 -9.75
N GLU A 46 -2.51 7.82 -9.35
CA GLU A 46 -3.63 8.23 -10.21
C GLU A 46 -3.18 9.06 -11.42
N LEU A 47 -2.18 9.93 -11.24
CA LEU A 47 -1.64 10.73 -12.34
C LEU A 47 -0.98 9.89 -13.45
N ILE A 48 -0.59 8.65 -13.15
CA ILE A 48 0.06 7.73 -14.09
C ILE A 48 -0.80 6.49 -14.39
N ALA A 49 -2.05 6.46 -13.91
CA ALA A 49 -2.94 5.30 -13.97
C ALA A 49 -3.08 4.69 -15.37
N GLY A 50 -3.23 5.56 -16.37
CA GLY A 50 -3.44 5.17 -17.78
C GLY A 50 -2.16 4.92 -18.58
N ASP A 51 -0.98 5.19 -18.02
CA ASP A 51 0.29 5.03 -18.74
C ASP A 51 0.96 3.70 -18.38
N LEU A 52 0.56 2.64 -19.09
CA LEU A 52 1.17 1.31 -18.94
C LEU A 52 2.61 1.25 -19.45
N ALA A 53 3.06 2.19 -20.28
CA ALA A 53 4.43 2.25 -20.76
C ALA A 53 5.38 2.82 -19.68
N ALA A 54 4.83 3.46 -18.65
CA ALA A 54 5.58 3.96 -17.51
C ALA A 54 5.86 2.91 -16.43
N GLU A 55 5.59 1.63 -16.69
CA GLU A 55 6.09 0.56 -15.83
C GLU A 55 7.63 0.55 -15.85
N PRO A 56 8.30 0.37 -14.70
CA PRO A 56 7.75 -0.09 -13.42
C PRO A 56 7.21 1.02 -12.50
N THR A 57 7.40 2.29 -12.84
CA THR A 57 7.05 3.42 -11.96
C THR A 57 5.59 3.40 -11.55
N ARG A 58 4.68 3.09 -12.49
CA ARG A 58 3.24 2.97 -12.20
C ARG A 58 2.96 1.91 -11.13
N SER A 59 3.45 0.68 -11.30
CA SER A 59 3.21 -0.39 -10.32
C SER A 59 3.91 -0.16 -8.98
N ILE A 60 5.09 0.49 -8.96
CA ILE A 60 5.76 0.92 -7.73
C ILE A 60 4.86 1.88 -6.93
N LEU A 61 4.32 2.91 -7.58
CA LEU A 61 3.47 3.91 -6.91
C LEU A 61 2.18 3.29 -6.39
N TYR A 62 1.53 2.43 -7.16
CA TYR A 62 0.33 1.74 -6.69
C TYR A 62 0.61 0.80 -5.53
N ARG A 63 1.70 0.03 -5.57
CA ARG A 63 2.11 -0.85 -4.47
C ARG A 63 2.37 -0.04 -3.21
N SER A 64 3.13 1.05 -3.33
CA SER A 64 3.42 1.99 -2.25
C SER A 64 2.14 2.60 -1.64
N ALA A 65 1.21 3.06 -2.48
CA ALA A 65 -0.08 3.57 -2.05
C ALA A 65 -0.93 2.51 -1.33
N ALA A 66 -0.90 1.26 -1.82
CA ALA A 66 -1.60 0.15 -1.18
C ALA A 66 -1.03 -0.17 0.21
N THR A 67 0.28 -0.19 0.37
CA THR A 67 0.93 -0.39 1.67
C THR A 67 0.53 0.70 2.66
N LEU A 68 0.56 1.97 2.24
CA LEU A 68 0.15 3.10 3.09
C LEU A 68 -1.35 3.05 3.43
N ALA A 69 -2.20 2.58 2.52
CA ALA A 69 -3.61 2.35 2.79
C ALA A 69 -3.82 1.28 3.87
N ILE A 70 -3.06 0.18 3.83
CA ILE A 70 -3.08 -0.87 4.85
C ILE A 70 -2.67 -0.30 6.22
N ASP A 71 -1.60 0.48 6.26
CA ASP A 71 -1.13 1.14 7.48
C ASP A 71 -2.16 2.11 8.09
N CYS A 72 -3.01 2.70 7.24
CA CYS A 72 -4.12 3.55 7.66
C CYS A 72 -5.39 2.78 8.07
N GLY A 73 -5.43 1.46 7.87
CA GLY A 73 -6.63 0.63 8.05
C GLY A 73 -7.65 0.76 6.91
N GLU A 74 -7.29 1.40 5.80
CA GLU A 74 -8.16 1.65 4.63
C GLU A 74 -8.13 0.44 3.68
N ILE A 75 -8.54 -0.72 4.20
CA ILE A 75 -8.39 -2.02 3.52
C ILE A 75 -9.08 -2.08 2.16
N HIS A 76 -10.23 -1.42 2.01
CA HIS A 76 -10.94 -1.37 0.72
C HIS A 76 -10.16 -0.58 -0.34
N SER A 77 -9.52 0.53 0.07
CA SER A 77 -8.67 1.32 -0.82
C SER A 77 -7.42 0.54 -1.22
N ALA A 78 -6.80 -0.16 -0.27
CA ALA A 78 -5.66 -1.03 -0.55
C ALA A 78 -6.00 -2.09 -1.59
N GLU A 79 -7.12 -2.81 -1.41
CA GLU A 79 -7.60 -3.84 -2.34
C GLU A 79 -7.80 -3.28 -3.76
N HIS A 80 -8.42 -2.10 -3.86
CA HIS A 80 -8.66 -1.44 -5.13
C HIS A 80 -7.35 -1.05 -5.84
N LEU A 81 -6.41 -0.45 -5.11
CA LEU A 81 -5.12 -0.03 -5.65
C LEU A 81 -4.28 -1.22 -6.14
N ILE A 82 -4.29 -2.33 -5.39
CA ILE A 82 -3.62 -3.57 -5.77
C ILE A 82 -4.22 -4.11 -7.08
N ALA A 83 -5.54 -4.15 -7.19
CA ALA A 83 -6.22 -4.62 -8.39
C ALA A 83 -5.87 -3.77 -9.62
N ILE A 84 -5.80 -2.44 -9.48
CA ILE A 84 -5.39 -1.54 -10.57
C ILE A 84 -3.93 -1.79 -10.97
N ALA A 85 -3.02 -1.98 -10.01
CA ALA A 85 -1.62 -2.26 -10.30
C ALA A 85 -1.48 -3.53 -11.14
N LEU A 86 -2.12 -4.62 -10.67
CA LEU A 86 -2.10 -5.94 -11.31
C LEU A 86 -2.82 -5.99 -12.66
N SER A 87 -3.74 -5.07 -12.95
CA SER A 87 -4.38 -4.98 -14.27
C SER A 87 -3.49 -4.34 -15.35
N GLY A 88 -2.31 -3.84 -14.98
CA GLY A 88 -1.30 -3.32 -15.91
C GLY A 88 -0.28 -4.38 -16.32
N ASN A 89 0.98 -3.95 -16.50
CA ASN A 89 2.10 -4.84 -16.81
C ASN A 89 3.22 -4.72 -15.75
N PRO A 90 2.92 -4.94 -14.45
CA PRO A 90 3.95 -4.87 -13.42
C PRO A 90 5.07 -5.89 -13.70
N PRO A 91 6.34 -5.55 -13.46
CA PRO A 91 7.42 -6.54 -13.45
C PRO A 91 7.12 -7.66 -12.45
N THR A 92 7.64 -8.85 -12.72
CA THR A 92 7.35 -10.07 -11.94
C THR A 92 7.54 -9.86 -10.43
N GLU A 93 8.64 -9.24 -10.01
CA GLU A 93 8.93 -9.00 -8.59
C GLU A 93 7.85 -8.14 -7.92
N ILE A 94 7.43 -7.05 -8.58
CA ILE A 94 6.38 -6.16 -8.08
C ILE A 94 5.02 -6.85 -8.09
N ALA A 95 4.75 -7.67 -9.10
CA ALA A 95 3.52 -8.44 -9.20
C ALA A 95 3.38 -9.45 -8.05
N GLU A 96 4.48 -10.10 -7.63
CA GLU A 96 4.47 -10.98 -6.46
C GLU A 96 4.23 -10.20 -5.17
N GLU A 97 4.94 -9.08 -4.95
CA GLU A 97 4.71 -8.22 -3.77
C GLU A 97 3.24 -7.74 -3.68
N LEU A 98 2.63 -7.37 -4.82
CA LEU A 98 1.21 -6.99 -4.87
C LEU A 98 0.27 -8.15 -4.54
N LYS A 99 0.58 -9.38 -4.97
CA LYS A 99 -0.20 -10.57 -4.62
C LYS A 99 -0.05 -10.90 -3.13
N ASP A 100 1.13 -10.74 -2.57
CA ASP A 100 1.37 -10.94 -1.14
C ASP A 100 0.54 -9.95 -0.31
N LEU A 101 0.52 -8.67 -0.69
CA LEU A 101 -0.37 -7.67 -0.08
C LEU A 101 -1.84 -8.05 -0.23
N PHE A 102 -2.25 -8.54 -1.41
CA PHE A 102 -3.63 -8.98 -1.63
C PHE A 102 -4.04 -10.14 -0.71
N VAL A 103 -3.13 -11.11 -0.52
CA VAL A 103 -3.34 -12.23 0.40
C VAL A 103 -3.42 -11.71 1.83
N GLN A 104 -2.47 -10.88 2.26
CA GLN A 104 -2.42 -10.31 3.61
C GLN A 104 -3.76 -9.67 4.02
N ILE A 105 -4.36 -8.85 3.15
CA ILE A 105 -5.60 -8.13 3.47
C ILE A 105 -6.88 -8.98 3.40
N ASN A 106 -6.85 -10.11 2.69
CA ASN A 106 -8.04 -10.94 2.44
C ASN A 106 -8.05 -12.27 3.20
N ILE A 107 -6.91 -12.76 3.67
CA ILE A 107 -6.81 -14.10 4.25
C ILE A 107 -7.72 -14.27 5.48
N HIS A 108 -7.75 -13.29 6.39
CA HIS A 108 -8.63 -13.32 7.56
C HIS A 108 -10.12 -13.44 7.17
N LYS A 109 -10.56 -12.66 6.17
CA LYS A 109 -11.93 -12.70 5.65
C LYS A 109 -12.26 -14.05 5.02
N TYR A 110 -11.31 -14.62 4.27
CA TYR A 110 -11.46 -15.93 3.64
C TYR A 110 -11.64 -17.05 4.68
N PHE A 111 -10.80 -17.07 5.71
CA PHE A 111 -10.88 -18.05 6.80
C PHE A 111 -12.16 -17.89 7.62
N ALA A 112 -12.52 -16.66 7.99
CA ALA A 112 -13.74 -16.37 8.75
C ALA A 112 -15.01 -16.86 8.04
N ARG A 113 -15.13 -16.65 6.72
CA ARG A 113 -16.27 -17.15 5.92
C ARG A 113 -16.38 -18.67 5.89
N ARG A 114 -15.29 -19.39 6.16
CA ARG A 114 -15.24 -20.86 6.19
C ARG A 114 -15.31 -21.43 7.60
N GLY A 115 -15.48 -20.58 8.62
CA GLY A 115 -15.46 -21.00 10.03
C GLY A 115 -14.09 -21.53 10.48
N LEU A 116 -13.02 -21.17 9.76
CA LEU A 116 -11.66 -21.53 10.11
C LEU A 116 -11.02 -20.39 10.89
N VAL A 117 -10.27 -20.72 11.94
CA VAL A 117 -9.42 -19.76 12.63
C VAL A 117 -8.09 -19.71 11.90
N PHE A 118 -7.69 -18.52 11.46
CA PHE A 118 -6.39 -18.32 10.86
C PHE A 118 -5.34 -18.19 11.97
N ASP A 119 -4.24 -18.94 11.84
CA ASP A 119 -3.11 -18.86 12.77
C ASP A 119 -2.18 -17.72 12.31
N GLU A 120 -2.32 -16.55 12.94
CA GLU A 120 -1.56 -15.34 12.61
C GLU A 120 -0.05 -15.54 12.68
N ALA A 121 0.43 -16.45 13.55
CA ALA A 121 1.86 -16.73 13.70
C ALA A 121 2.48 -17.30 12.41
N LYS A 122 1.69 -17.90 11.52
CA LYS A 122 2.17 -18.44 10.24
C LYS A 122 2.33 -17.37 9.16
N LEU A 123 1.68 -16.22 9.30
CA LEU A 123 1.75 -15.14 8.30
C LEU A 123 2.97 -14.23 8.52
N GLN A 124 3.36 -13.99 9.78
CA GLN A 124 4.55 -13.22 10.13
C GLN A 124 5.87 -13.86 9.65
N ILE A 125 5.85 -15.15 9.27
CA ILE A 125 7.00 -15.86 8.71
C ILE A 125 7.20 -15.51 7.22
N LEU A 126 6.17 -14.98 6.55
CA LEU A 126 6.16 -14.70 5.12
C LEU A 126 6.41 -13.22 4.77
N SER A 127 6.45 -12.33 5.78
CA SER A 127 6.72 -10.88 5.67
C SER A 127 8.16 -10.55 6.04
#